data_AF-A0A7V9KPM1-F1
#
_entry.id   AF-A0A7V9KPM1-F1
#
_cell.length_a   1.000
_cell.length_b   1.000
_cell.length_c   1.000
_cell.angle_alpha   90.00
_cell.angle_beta   90.00
_cell.angle_gamma   90.00
#
_symmetry.space_group_name_H-M   'P 1'
#
loop_
_entity.id
_entity.type
_entity.pdbx_description
1 polymer ?
#
loop_
_entity_poly.entity_id
_entity_poly.type
_entity_poly.pdbx_seq_one_letter_code
_entity_poly.pdbx_strand_id
1 'polypeptide(L)'
;MAKNKKTRATIPGPLAAKALFFSDRTCCVCRVKGKSVQVHHIDEDPSNNRIENLGVLCLECHTETQVSGGFRRKLDAEQVILYRNDWFVLVARERAANLGRLPDTNPSSDLIELELATSIAEIYREREEYELLALHYMEVGNDELRDKYIELAINQGIEDEALISFRATQGKLSLVPKNVIRRRIKDLEVENAFFSLGRLYRETVNMKRRSKQPAKEQNWR
;
A
#
# COMPACT_ATOMS: atom_id res chain seq x y z
N MET A 1 8.21 42.87 -22.61
CA MET A 1 7.33 42.33 -21.54
C MET A 1 8.20 41.59 -20.54
N ALA A 2 8.26 42.04 -19.29
CA ALA A 2 9.07 41.41 -18.25
C ALA A 2 8.42 40.10 -17.81
N LYS A 3 9.11 38.96 -17.95
CA LYS A 3 8.67 37.68 -17.37
C LYS A 3 8.58 37.85 -15.85
N ASN A 4 7.37 37.78 -15.30
CA ASN A 4 7.15 37.78 -13.86
C ASN A 4 7.96 36.62 -13.24
N LYS A 5 8.96 36.95 -12.43
CA LYS A 5 9.82 35.99 -11.76
C LYS A 5 8.98 35.32 -10.68
N LYS A 6 8.44 34.12 -10.95
CA LYS A 6 7.64 33.34 -9.99
C LYS A 6 8.40 33.31 -8.64
N THR A 7 7.85 33.95 -7.62
CA THR A 7 8.37 33.91 -6.26
C THR A 7 8.34 32.45 -5.83
N ARG A 8 9.50 31.82 -5.61
CA ARG A 8 9.55 30.42 -5.17
C ARG A 8 9.01 30.36 -3.75
N ALA A 9 7.72 30.04 -3.61
CA ALA A 9 7.20 29.57 -2.34
C ALA A 9 8.02 28.35 -1.94
N THR A 10 8.66 28.41 -0.78
CA THR A 10 9.46 27.30 -0.29
C THR A 10 8.49 26.22 0.17
N ILE A 11 8.71 24.97 -0.26
CA ILE A 11 7.92 23.84 0.22
C ILE A 11 8.07 23.81 1.75
N PRO A 12 6.96 23.80 2.52
CA PRO A 12 7.03 23.72 3.97
C PRO A 12 7.89 22.54 4.42
N GLY A 13 8.79 22.76 5.38
CA GLY A 13 9.75 21.77 5.84
C GLY A 13 9.15 20.39 6.15
N PRO A 14 8.01 20.29 6.87
CA PRO A 14 7.34 19.02 7.12
C PRO A 14 6.88 18.29 5.86
N LEU A 15 6.39 19.01 4.84
CA LEU A 15 5.95 18.41 3.58
C LEU A 15 7.14 17.92 2.74
N ALA A 16 8.23 18.70 2.72
CA ALA A 16 9.47 18.27 2.08
C ALA A 16 10.03 17.01 2.75
N ALA A 17 10.01 16.95 4.09
CA ALA A 17 10.42 15.78 4.85
C ALA A 17 9.54 14.55 4.53
N LYS A 18 8.21 14.72 4.47
CA LYS A 18 7.28 13.64 4.07
C LYS A 18 7.56 13.14 2.66
N ALA A 19 7.72 14.04 1.67
CA ALA A 19 8.03 13.65 0.30
C ALA A 19 9.36 12.87 0.20
N LEU A 20 10.39 13.34 0.91
CA LEU A 20 11.69 12.65 0.99
C LEU A 20 11.56 11.29 1.68
N PHE A 21 10.80 11.19 2.77
CA PHE A 21 10.57 9.93 3.47
C PHE A 21 9.83 8.92 2.60
N PHE A 22 8.72 9.28 1.96
CA PHE A 22 7.98 8.37 1.07
C PHE A 22 8.81 7.88 -0.12
N SER A 23 9.82 8.65 -0.53
CA SER A 23 10.71 8.28 -1.63
C SER A 23 12.00 7.60 -1.18
N ASP A 24 12.16 7.26 0.10
CA ASP A 24 13.42 6.78 0.68
C ASP A 24 14.64 7.65 0.31
N ARG A 25 14.41 8.97 0.28
CA ARG A 25 15.36 10.00 -0.16
C ARG A 25 16.03 9.69 -1.50
N THR A 26 15.32 8.98 -2.36
CA THR A 26 15.79 8.41 -3.63
C THR A 26 14.89 8.88 -4.76
N CYS A 27 15.47 9.06 -5.96
CA CYS A 27 14.73 9.49 -7.13
C CYS A 27 13.66 8.46 -7.53
N CYS A 28 12.41 8.87 -7.70
CA CYS A 28 11.34 7.95 -8.08
C CYS A 28 11.48 7.36 -9.49
N VAL A 29 12.21 8.04 -10.39
CA VAL A 29 12.41 7.63 -11.78
C VAL A 29 13.54 6.60 -11.89
N CYS A 30 14.78 6.99 -11.55
CA CYS A 30 15.93 6.10 -11.74
C CYS A 30 16.23 5.19 -10.56
N ARG A 31 15.71 5.49 -9.36
CA ARG A 31 15.86 4.69 -8.12
C ARG A 31 17.29 4.44 -7.67
N VAL A 32 18.26 5.17 -8.22
CA VAL A 32 19.67 5.06 -7.83
C VAL A 32 19.87 5.76 -6.47
N LYS A 33 20.20 4.97 -5.44
CA LYS A 33 20.48 5.45 -4.09
C LYS A 33 21.74 6.35 -4.08
N GLY A 34 21.82 7.27 -3.12
CA GLY A 34 23.00 8.11 -2.89
C GLY A 34 23.15 9.32 -3.82
N LYS A 35 22.30 9.47 -4.85
CA LYS A 35 22.28 10.68 -5.68
C LYS A 35 21.73 11.88 -4.90
N SER A 36 22.21 13.08 -5.23
CA SER A 36 21.59 14.33 -4.78
C SER A 36 20.18 14.47 -5.38
N VAL A 37 19.19 14.71 -4.51
CA VAL A 37 17.78 14.80 -4.89
C VAL A 37 17.17 16.14 -4.52
N GLN A 38 16.11 16.50 -5.25
CA GLN A 38 15.27 17.67 -5.02
C GLN A 38 13.79 17.27 -5.07
N VAL A 39 12.95 17.93 -4.27
CA VAL A 39 11.50 17.83 -4.38
C VAL A 39 11.03 18.71 -5.55
N HIS A 40 10.31 18.09 -6.47
CA HIS A 40 9.80 18.64 -7.71
C HIS A 40 8.27 18.77 -7.63
N HIS A 41 7.74 19.96 -7.95
CA HIS A 41 6.32 20.17 -8.21
C HIS A 41 5.97 19.66 -9.61
N ILE A 42 5.11 18.66 -9.69
CA ILE A 42 4.77 17.93 -10.92
C ILE A 42 4.00 18.84 -11.90
N ASP A 43 3.14 19.71 -11.38
CA ASP A 43 2.40 20.71 -12.17
C ASP A 43 3.20 21.99 -12.48
N GLU A 44 4.47 22.08 -12.07
CA GLU A 44 5.33 23.26 -12.18
C GLU A 44 4.79 24.53 -11.47
N ASP A 45 3.82 24.38 -10.56
CA ASP A 45 3.30 25.43 -9.70
C ASP A 45 3.90 25.32 -8.29
N PRO A 46 4.83 26.22 -7.91
CA PRO A 46 5.45 26.19 -6.58
C PRO A 46 4.48 26.47 -5.42
N SER A 47 3.26 26.96 -5.70
CA SER A 47 2.25 27.20 -4.67
C SER A 47 1.44 25.93 -4.32
N ASN A 48 1.40 24.94 -5.21
CA ASN A 48 0.67 23.70 -5.01
C ASN A 48 1.51 22.68 -4.23
N ASN A 49 1.55 22.84 -2.91
CA ASN A 49 2.33 21.98 -2.01
C ASN A 49 1.60 20.70 -1.58
N ARG A 50 0.52 20.30 -2.26
CA ARG A 50 -0.15 19.03 -2.01
C ARG A 50 0.82 17.88 -2.20
N ILE A 51 0.83 16.90 -1.29
CA ILE A 51 1.78 15.79 -1.35
C ILE A 51 1.64 14.99 -2.66
N GLU A 52 0.42 14.90 -3.21
CA GLU A 52 0.14 14.27 -4.52
C GLU A 52 0.68 15.06 -5.72
N ASN A 53 1.17 16.28 -5.51
CA ASN A 53 1.81 17.10 -6.53
C ASN A 53 3.35 17.14 -6.36
N LEU A 54 3.90 16.46 -5.35
CA LEU A 54 5.34 16.43 -5.10
C LEU A 54 5.94 15.11 -5.58
N GLY A 55 7.10 15.18 -6.23
CA GLY A 55 7.92 14.02 -6.60
C GLY A 55 9.39 14.26 -6.24
N VAL A 56 10.11 13.23 -5.80
CA VAL A 56 11.54 13.35 -5.50
C VAL A 56 12.35 12.90 -6.70
N LEU A 57 13.14 13.81 -7.27
CA LEU A 57 13.96 13.55 -8.46
C LEU A 57 15.44 13.80 -8.14
N CYS A 58 16.34 12.99 -8.72
CA CYS A 58 17.76 13.35 -8.75
C CYS A 58 17.97 14.52 -9.73
N LEU A 59 19.08 15.25 -9.60
CA LEU A 59 19.34 16.43 -10.43
C LEU A 59 19.35 16.13 -11.94
N GLU A 60 19.79 14.93 -12.33
CA GLU A 60 19.75 14.45 -13.72
C GLU A 60 18.30 14.30 -14.22
N CYS A 61 17.48 13.48 -13.56
CA CYS A 61 16.07 13.30 -13.94
C CYS A 61 15.24 14.58 -13.77
N HIS A 62 15.61 15.46 -12.83
CA HIS A 62 14.98 16.76 -12.69
C HIS A 62 15.28 17.66 -13.90
N THR A 63 16.47 17.56 -14.50
CA THR A 63 16.78 18.31 -15.71
C THR A 63 15.92 17.84 -16.88
N GLU A 64 15.61 16.54 -16.94
CA GLU A 64 14.75 15.94 -17.97
C GLU A 64 13.31 16.46 -17.99
N THR A 65 12.80 16.97 -16.85
CA THR A 65 11.49 17.63 -16.81
C THR A 65 11.52 19.05 -17.38
N GLN A 66 12.70 19.67 -17.44
CA GLN A 66 12.90 21.04 -17.90
C GLN A 66 13.37 21.14 -19.36
N VAL A 67 13.61 20.00 -20.03
CA VAL A 67 14.05 19.99 -21.44
C VAL A 67 12.96 20.57 -22.33
N SER A 68 13.31 21.61 -23.08
CA SER A 68 12.49 22.21 -24.13
C SER A 68 13.12 21.96 -25.50
N GLY A 69 12.36 21.35 -26.42
CA GLY A 69 12.84 21.01 -27.77
C GLY A 69 13.61 19.68 -27.86
N GLY A 70 14.05 19.33 -29.07
CA GLY A 70 14.73 18.06 -29.36
C GLY A 70 13.78 16.94 -29.81
N PHE A 71 14.36 15.85 -30.33
CA PHE A 71 13.62 14.70 -30.86
C PHE A 71 13.25 13.67 -29.78
N ARG A 72 13.97 13.69 -28.65
CA ARG A 72 13.73 12.78 -27.53
C ARG A 72 12.44 13.14 -26.78
N ARG A 73 11.71 12.14 -26.32
CA ARG A 73 10.56 12.35 -25.43
C ARG A 73 11.06 12.85 -24.07
N LYS A 74 10.53 13.99 -23.61
CA LYS A 74 10.84 14.53 -22.29
C LYS A 74 10.18 13.71 -21.18
N LEU A 75 10.69 13.86 -19.97
CA LEU A 75 10.04 13.36 -18.76
C LEU A 75 8.91 14.33 -18.39
N ASP A 76 7.67 13.94 -18.64
CA ASP A 76 6.47 14.77 -18.37
C ASP A 76 5.81 14.45 -17.03
N ALA A 77 4.84 15.27 -16.65
CA ALA A 77 4.08 15.16 -15.40
C ALA A 77 3.44 13.77 -15.23
N GLU A 78 2.83 13.23 -16.29
CA GLU A 78 2.17 11.92 -16.25
C GLU A 78 3.18 10.80 -15.94
N GLN A 79 4.33 10.82 -16.60
CA GLN A 79 5.41 9.87 -16.33
C GLN A 79 5.91 9.99 -14.88
N VAL A 80 6.12 11.21 -14.38
CA VAL A 80 6.57 11.43 -13.00
C VAL A 80 5.56 10.90 -11.98
N ILE A 81 4.25 11.09 -12.22
CA ILE A 81 3.19 10.56 -11.36
C ILE A 81 3.26 9.03 -11.29
N LEU A 82 3.37 8.36 -12.44
CA LEU A 82 3.45 6.90 -12.52
C LEU A 82 4.68 6.36 -11.77
N TYR A 83 5.86 6.91 -12.05
CA TYR A 83 7.11 6.50 -11.39
C TYR A 83 7.07 6.74 -9.88
N ARG A 84 6.53 7.88 -9.43
CA ARG A 84 6.39 8.21 -8.02
C ARG A 84 5.46 7.24 -7.30
N ASN A 85 4.27 7.02 -7.84
CA ASN A 85 3.28 6.18 -7.18
C ASN A 85 3.80 4.73 -7.04
N ASP A 86 4.40 4.18 -8.10
CA ASP A 86 5.04 2.85 -8.04
C ASP A 86 6.17 2.82 -7.01
N TRP A 87 7.01 3.86 -6.99
CA TRP A 87 8.12 3.92 -6.03
C TRP A 87 7.66 3.98 -4.57
N PHE A 88 6.62 4.75 -4.27
CA PHE A 88 6.07 4.83 -2.91
C PHE A 88 5.56 3.48 -2.42
N VAL A 89 4.88 2.73 -3.29
CA VAL A 89 4.42 1.37 -2.98
C VAL A 89 5.60 0.44 -2.67
N LEU A 90 6.68 0.52 -3.46
CA LEU A 90 7.87 -0.30 -3.24
C LEU A 90 8.61 0.05 -1.94
N VAL A 91 8.79 1.34 -1.64
CA VAL A 91 9.40 1.80 -0.38
C VAL A 91 8.58 1.38 0.83
N ALA A 92 7.25 1.52 0.76
CA ALA A 92 6.35 1.08 1.83
C ALA A 92 6.46 -0.42 2.06
N ARG A 93 6.48 -1.22 0.99
CA ARG A 93 6.68 -2.68 1.06
C ARG A 93 8.04 -3.05 1.66
N GLU A 94 9.12 -2.40 1.24
CA GLU A 94 10.47 -2.65 1.77
C GLU A 94 10.55 -2.34 3.27
N ARG A 95 9.93 -1.24 3.72
CA ARG A 95 9.89 -0.88 5.13
C ARG A 95 9.06 -1.87 5.96
N ALA A 96 7.87 -2.24 5.49
CA ALA A 96 7.05 -3.26 6.13
C ALA A 96 7.80 -4.60 6.26
N ALA A 97 8.48 -5.04 5.20
CA ALA A 97 9.28 -6.27 5.22
C ALA A 97 10.48 -6.22 6.18
N ASN A 98 11.01 -5.02 6.47
CA ASN A 98 12.12 -4.81 7.39
C ASN A 98 11.68 -4.60 8.84
N LEU A 99 10.43 -4.19 9.10
CA LEU A 99 9.86 -4.12 10.46
C LEU A 99 9.83 -5.51 11.12
N GLY A 100 9.53 -6.56 10.36
CA GLY A 100 9.61 -7.95 10.83
C GLY A 100 11.03 -8.46 11.17
N ARG A 101 12.07 -7.62 11.01
CA ARG A 101 13.48 -7.95 11.33
C ARG A 101 14.08 -7.10 12.46
N LEU A 102 13.35 -6.13 12.99
CA LEU A 102 13.87 -5.28 14.07
C LEU A 102 13.70 -5.98 15.43
N PRO A 103 14.74 -6.02 16.29
CA PRO A 103 14.57 -6.42 17.68
C PRO A 103 13.79 -5.34 18.44
N ASP A 104 12.80 -5.79 19.23
CA ASP A 104 11.91 -4.97 20.06
C ASP A 104 12.68 -3.96 20.92
N THR A 105 12.86 -2.71 20.46
CA THR A 105 13.18 -1.57 21.34
C THR A 105 12.90 -0.24 20.63
N ASN A 106 11.89 0.53 21.08
CA ASN A 106 12.02 1.89 21.66
C ASN A 106 10.65 2.65 21.59
N PRO A 107 10.08 3.19 22.70
CA PRO A 107 8.71 3.73 22.74
C PRO A 107 8.46 5.02 21.93
N SER A 108 9.52 5.70 21.46
CA SER A 108 9.37 6.89 20.60
C SER A 108 9.11 6.55 19.13
N SER A 109 9.35 5.30 18.72
CA SER A 109 9.02 4.77 17.39
C SER A 109 7.51 4.65 17.22
N ASP A 110 6.81 4.21 18.27
CA ASP A 110 5.38 3.95 18.29
C ASP A 110 4.53 5.17 17.92
N LEU A 111 4.96 6.39 18.28
CA LEU A 111 4.24 7.62 17.94
C LEU A 111 4.35 7.99 16.45
N ILE A 112 5.53 7.79 15.84
CA ILE A 112 5.76 8.04 14.41
C ILE A 112 5.09 6.94 13.57
N GLU A 113 5.15 5.70 14.06
CA GLU A 113 4.51 4.54 13.46
C GLU A 113 2.99 4.66 13.51
N LEU A 114 2.43 5.14 14.61
CA LEU A 114 1.01 5.45 14.75
C LEU A 114 0.60 6.59 13.81
N GLU A 115 1.36 7.70 13.73
CA GLU A 115 1.04 8.84 12.84
C GLU A 115 1.05 8.43 11.35
N LEU A 116 2.02 7.60 10.96
CA LEU A 116 2.13 7.07 9.60
C LEU A 116 1.00 6.07 9.31
N ALA A 117 0.71 5.18 10.25
CA ALA A 117 -0.39 4.24 10.15
C ALA A 117 -1.74 4.97 10.00
N THR A 118 -1.98 5.98 10.83
CA THR A 118 -3.20 6.80 10.74
C THR A 118 -3.26 7.56 9.41
N SER A 119 -2.15 8.14 8.95
CA SER A 119 -2.13 8.86 7.66
C SER A 119 -2.45 7.93 6.48
N ILE A 120 -1.92 6.70 6.48
CA ILE A 120 -2.18 5.70 5.44
C ILE A 120 -3.64 5.23 5.50
N ALA A 121 -4.15 4.95 6.70
CA ALA A 121 -5.54 4.59 6.90
C ALA A 121 -6.49 5.70 6.44
N GLU A 122 -6.15 6.97 6.68
CA GLU A 122 -6.95 8.11 6.20
C GLU A 122 -7.01 8.16 4.67
N ILE A 123 -5.87 7.99 3.98
CA ILE A 123 -5.82 7.96 2.52
C ILE A 123 -6.68 6.84 1.95
N TYR A 124 -6.55 5.61 2.47
CA TYR A 124 -7.36 4.49 1.99
C TYR A 124 -8.85 4.68 2.29
N ARG A 125 -9.18 5.31 3.43
CA ARG A 125 -10.56 5.63 3.81
C ARG A 125 -11.18 6.66 2.88
N GLU A 126 -10.45 7.72 2.54
CA GLU A 126 -10.91 8.76 1.62
C GLU A 126 -11.16 8.23 0.20
N ARG A 127 -10.39 7.22 -0.21
CA ARG A 127 -10.52 6.56 -1.52
C ARG A 127 -11.45 5.35 -1.52
N GLU A 128 -12.02 5.02 -0.37
CA GLU A 128 -12.84 3.82 -0.16
C GLU A 128 -12.13 2.50 -0.56
N GLU A 129 -10.79 2.46 -0.41
CA GLU A 129 -9.96 1.28 -0.70
C GLU A 129 -10.00 0.31 0.49
N TYR A 130 -11.16 -0.30 0.74
CA TYR A 130 -11.41 -1.07 1.97
C TYR A 130 -10.57 -2.35 2.11
N GLU A 131 -10.14 -2.98 1.01
CA GLU A 131 -9.20 -4.10 1.05
C GLU A 131 -7.86 -3.69 1.68
N LEU A 132 -7.37 -2.50 1.30
CA LEU A 132 -6.10 -1.97 1.82
C LEU A 132 -6.25 -1.53 3.28
N LEU A 133 -7.42 -1.02 3.67
CA LEU A 133 -7.72 -0.75 5.09
C LEU A 133 -7.73 -2.02 5.93
N ALA A 134 -8.37 -3.08 5.44
CA ALA A 134 -8.39 -4.36 6.13
C ALA A 134 -6.97 -4.91 6.33
N LEU A 135 -6.14 -4.87 5.28
CA LEU A 135 -4.73 -5.28 5.37
C LEU A 135 -3.92 -4.39 6.32
N HIS A 136 -4.15 -3.09 6.29
CA HIS A 136 -3.47 -2.14 7.18
C HIS A 136 -3.76 -2.45 8.66
N TYR A 137 -5.03 -2.62 9.02
CA TYR A 137 -5.40 -2.92 10.41
C TYR A 137 -5.04 -4.35 10.83
N MET A 138 -4.88 -5.27 9.87
CA MET A 138 -4.30 -6.59 10.14
C MET A 138 -2.84 -6.47 10.57
N GLU A 139 -2.04 -5.65 9.87
CA GLU A 139 -0.63 -5.41 10.20
C GLU A 139 -0.47 -4.71 11.55
N VAL A 140 -1.34 -3.74 11.85
CA VAL A 140 -1.35 -3.00 13.13
C VAL A 140 -1.92 -3.86 14.28
N GLY A 141 -2.47 -5.04 14.00
CA GLY A 141 -3.08 -5.91 15.02
C GLY A 141 -4.40 -5.40 15.59
N ASN A 142 -5.10 -4.51 14.89
CA ASN A 142 -6.43 -4.03 15.28
C ASN A 142 -7.52 -4.89 14.62
N ASP A 143 -7.87 -5.98 15.28
CA ASP A 143 -8.85 -6.95 14.79
C ASP A 143 -10.25 -6.36 14.57
N GLU A 144 -10.69 -5.39 15.38
CA GLU A 144 -12.00 -4.78 15.27
C GLU A 144 -12.13 -3.95 13.98
N LEU A 145 -11.16 -3.07 13.73
CA LEU A 145 -11.14 -2.27 12.51
C LEU A 145 -10.84 -3.13 11.28
N ARG A 146 -9.94 -4.12 11.39
CA ARG A 146 -9.71 -5.11 10.33
C ARG A 146 -11.03 -5.75 9.91
N ASP A 147 -11.77 -6.31 10.87
CA ASP A 147 -13.02 -7.02 10.57
C ASP A 147 -14.08 -6.08 9.99
N LYS A 148 -14.18 -4.84 10.49
CA LYS A 148 -15.07 -3.81 9.93
C LYS A 148 -14.77 -3.55 8.46
N TYR A 149 -13.50 -3.33 8.10
CA TYR A 149 -13.12 -3.01 6.72
C TYR A 149 -13.15 -4.22 5.80
N ILE A 150 -12.97 -5.45 6.33
CA ILE A 150 -13.25 -6.69 5.59
C ILE A 150 -14.72 -6.73 5.14
N GLU A 151 -15.68 -6.46 6.04
CA GLU A 151 -17.10 -6.50 5.64
C GLU A 151 -17.43 -5.40 4.61
N LEU A 152 -16.87 -4.20 4.76
CA LEU A 152 -17.04 -3.12 3.79
C LEU A 152 -16.47 -3.48 2.42
N ALA A 153 -15.27 -4.07 2.37
CA ALA A 153 -14.66 -4.55 1.13
C ALA A 153 -15.55 -5.60 0.47
N ILE A 154 -15.97 -6.63 1.21
CA ILE A 154 -16.85 -7.69 0.71
C ILE A 154 -18.15 -7.11 0.12
N ASN A 155 -18.72 -6.10 0.76
CA ASN A 155 -19.94 -5.43 0.27
C ASN A 155 -19.71 -4.60 -1.01
N GLN A 156 -18.51 -4.06 -1.23
CA GLN A 156 -18.15 -3.40 -2.49
C GLN A 156 -17.87 -4.39 -3.63
N GLY A 157 -17.59 -5.65 -3.29
CA GLY A 157 -17.23 -6.69 -4.24
C GLY A 157 -15.72 -6.79 -4.41
N ILE A 158 -15.16 -7.90 -3.92
CA ILE A 158 -13.73 -8.19 -3.98
C ILE A 158 -13.47 -9.46 -4.78
N GLU A 159 -12.22 -9.67 -5.15
CA GLU A 159 -11.79 -10.88 -5.84
C GLU A 159 -11.95 -12.15 -4.98
N ASP A 160 -12.11 -13.29 -5.66
CA ASP A 160 -12.33 -14.58 -5.01
C ASP A 160 -11.20 -14.94 -4.03
N GLU A 161 -9.94 -14.62 -4.35
CA GLU A 161 -8.80 -14.84 -3.44
C GLU A 161 -8.88 -13.95 -2.20
N ALA A 162 -9.13 -12.65 -2.37
CA ALA A 162 -9.26 -11.71 -1.27
C ALA A 162 -10.38 -12.13 -0.31
N LEU A 163 -11.54 -12.54 -0.85
CA LEU A 163 -12.66 -13.05 -0.07
C LEU A 163 -12.29 -14.29 0.75
N ILE A 164 -11.61 -15.27 0.13
CA ILE A 164 -11.17 -16.49 0.83
C ILE A 164 -10.19 -16.12 1.95
N SER A 165 -9.18 -15.29 1.65
CA SER A 165 -8.12 -14.89 2.58
C SER A 165 -8.68 -14.10 3.77
N PHE A 166 -9.55 -13.12 3.53
CA PHE A 166 -10.16 -12.33 4.61
C PHE A 166 -11.08 -13.18 5.49
N ARG A 167 -11.90 -14.05 4.90
CA ARG A 167 -12.73 -14.97 5.69
C ARG A 167 -11.88 -15.98 6.47
N ALA A 168 -10.75 -16.43 5.93
CA ALA A 168 -9.80 -17.28 6.66
C ALA A 168 -9.24 -16.53 7.89
N THR A 169 -8.83 -15.27 7.70
CA THR A 169 -8.24 -14.44 8.76
C THR A 169 -9.24 -14.16 9.90
N GLN A 170 -10.51 -13.93 9.57
CA GLN A 170 -11.58 -13.80 10.57
C GLN A 170 -11.92 -15.13 11.28
N GLY A 171 -11.36 -16.26 10.83
CA GLY A 171 -11.79 -17.60 11.25
C GLY A 171 -13.19 -17.99 10.73
N LYS A 172 -13.73 -17.24 9.77
CA LYS A 172 -15.09 -17.35 9.21
C LYS A 172 -15.11 -17.99 7.82
N LEU A 173 -14.19 -18.93 7.55
CA LEU A 173 -14.09 -19.60 6.24
C LEU A 173 -15.41 -20.30 5.82
N SER A 174 -16.25 -20.68 6.78
CA SER A 174 -17.62 -21.20 6.57
C SER A 174 -18.55 -20.26 5.83
N LEU A 175 -18.27 -18.96 5.84
CA LEU A 175 -19.07 -17.95 5.14
C LEU A 175 -18.65 -17.79 3.67
N VAL A 176 -17.57 -18.42 3.21
CA VAL A 176 -17.16 -18.36 1.80
C VAL A 176 -18.11 -19.20 0.95
N PRO A 177 -18.76 -18.62 -0.08
CA PRO A 177 -19.63 -19.38 -0.98
C PRO A 177 -18.90 -20.53 -1.68
N LYS A 178 -19.52 -21.71 -1.75
CA LYS A 178 -18.89 -22.90 -2.37
C LYS A 178 -18.54 -22.68 -3.85
N ASN A 179 -19.30 -21.85 -4.56
CA ASN A 179 -19.02 -21.49 -5.95
C ASN A 179 -17.76 -20.63 -6.09
N VAL A 180 -17.48 -19.72 -5.15
CA VAL A 180 -16.22 -18.94 -5.10
C VAL A 180 -15.04 -19.90 -4.98
N ILE A 181 -15.09 -20.83 -4.02
CA ILE A 181 -14.02 -21.83 -3.83
C ILE A 181 -13.79 -22.65 -5.11
N ARG A 182 -14.86 -23.08 -5.79
CA ARG A 182 -14.76 -23.85 -7.04
C ARG A 182 -14.13 -23.06 -8.18
N ARG A 183 -14.49 -21.77 -8.33
CA ARG A 183 -13.88 -20.90 -9.33
C ARG A 183 -12.39 -20.77 -9.06
N ARG A 184 -12.00 -20.45 -7.81
CA ARG A 184 -10.59 -20.31 -7.46
C ARG A 184 -9.79 -21.60 -7.68
N ILE A 185 -10.35 -22.77 -7.36
CA ILE A 185 -9.71 -24.07 -7.67
C ILE A 185 -9.44 -24.18 -9.18
N LYS A 186 -10.45 -23.89 -10.01
CA LYS A 186 -10.33 -23.96 -11.46
C LYS A 186 -9.28 -22.98 -12.00
N ASP A 187 -9.25 -21.76 -11.48
CA ASP A 187 -8.27 -20.74 -11.89
C ASP A 187 -6.85 -21.20 -11.55
N LEU A 188 -6.63 -21.72 -10.33
CA LEU A 188 -5.34 -22.25 -9.89
C LEU A 188 -4.88 -23.48 -10.69
N GLU A 189 -5.81 -24.34 -11.12
CA GLU A 189 -5.51 -25.47 -12.00
C GLU A 189 -5.06 -24.98 -13.39
N VAL A 190 -5.74 -24.00 -13.97
CA VAL A 190 -5.38 -23.39 -15.26
C VAL A 190 -4.03 -22.69 -15.18
N GLU A 191 -3.76 -21.98 -14.08
CA GLU A 191 -2.50 -21.28 -13.81
C GLU A 191 -1.34 -22.23 -13.48
N ASN A 192 -1.59 -23.53 -13.29
CA ASN A 192 -0.63 -24.51 -12.76
C ASN A 192 -0.03 -24.10 -11.39
N ALA A 193 -0.80 -23.38 -10.58
CA ALA A 193 -0.40 -22.85 -9.28
C ALA A 193 -0.58 -23.89 -8.16
N PHE A 194 0.09 -25.04 -8.28
CA PHE A 194 -0.13 -26.22 -7.42
C PHE A 194 0.11 -25.97 -5.92
N PHE A 195 1.05 -25.08 -5.56
CA PHE A 195 1.30 -24.75 -4.15
C PHE A 195 0.11 -24.02 -3.51
N SER A 196 -0.42 -23.00 -4.21
CA SER A 196 -1.60 -22.25 -3.79
C SER A 196 -2.83 -23.15 -3.76
N LEU A 197 -2.96 -24.05 -4.74
CA LEU A 197 -4.02 -25.06 -4.77
C LEU A 197 -3.96 -25.99 -3.54
N GLY A 198 -2.77 -26.48 -3.19
CA GLY A 198 -2.58 -27.30 -1.99
C GLY A 198 -2.90 -26.56 -0.69
N ARG A 199 -2.54 -25.27 -0.60
CA ARG A 199 -2.91 -24.41 0.54
C ARG A 199 -4.42 -24.25 0.65
N LEU A 200 -5.10 -23.92 -0.46
CA LEU A 200 -6.54 -23.77 -0.49
C LEU A 200 -7.27 -25.06 -0.09
N TYR A 201 -6.80 -26.22 -0.56
CA TYR A 201 -7.35 -27.50 -0.13
C TYR A 201 -7.18 -27.74 1.37
N ARG A 202 -6.02 -27.46 1.95
CA ARG A 202 -5.79 -27.61 3.40
C ARG A 202 -6.74 -26.73 4.21
N GLU A 203 -6.95 -25.49 3.79
CA GLU A 203 -7.82 -24.53 4.47
C GLU A 203 -9.30 -24.96 4.38
N THR A 204 -9.74 -25.39 3.19
CA THR A 204 -11.14 -25.78 2.94
C THR A 204 -11.49 -27.19 3.43
N VAL A 205 -10.54 -28.14 3.43
CA VAL A 205 -10.74 -29.50 3.98
C VAL A 205 -10.83 -29.49 5.50
N ASN A 206 -10.09 -28.61 6.18
CA ASN A 206 -10.20 -28.42 7.63
C ASN A 206 -11.59 -27.90 8.06
N MET A 207 -12.33 -27.22 7.18
CA MET A 207 -13.73 -26.84 7.45
C MET A 207 -14.63 -28.07 7.68
N LYS A 208 -14.44 -29.15 6.90
CA LYS A 208 -15.24 -30.39 7.03
C LYS A 208 -14.97 -31.14 8.35
N ARG A 209 -13.81 -30.92 8.97
CA ARG A 209 -13.43 -31.55 10.24
C ARG A 209 -13.93 -30.75 11.45
N ARG A 210 -13.85 -29.41 11.42
CA ARG A 210 -14.33 -28.54 12.50
C ARG A 210 -15.86 -28.49 12.60
N SER A 211 -16.60 -28.60 11.49
CA SER A 211 -18.07 -28.65 11.52
C SER A 211 -18.65 -29.96 12.09
N LYS A 212 -17.80 -30.92 12.51
CA LYS A 212 -18.19 -32.20 13.11
C LYS A 212 -17.80 -32.37 14.58
N GLN A 213 -17.14 -31.38 15.20
CA GLN A 213 -16.84 -31.44 16.62
C GLN A 213 -17.96 -30.76 17.42
N PRO A 214 -18.67 -31.47 18.32
CA PRO A 214 -19.61 -30.82 19.21
C PRO A 214 -18.85 -29.91 20.17
N ALA A 215 -19.41 -28.73 20.44
CA ALA A 215 -18.89 -27.79 21.43
C ALA A 215 -18.82 -28.49 22.79
N LYS A 216 -17.62 -28.68 23.32
CA LYS A 216 -17.47 -29.10 24.72
C LYS A 216 -17.61 -27.85 25.57
N GLU A 217 -18.74 -27.73 26.27
CA GLU A 217 -18.92 -26.78 27.38
C GLU A 217 -17.82 -27.03 28.42
N GLN A 218 -16.91 -26.07 28.57
CA GLN A 218 -16.01 -26.02 29.71
C GLN A 218 -16.77 -25.38 30.87
N ASN A 219 -17.44 -26.22 31.65
CA ASN A 219 -17.82 -25.91 33.03
C ASN A 219 -16.52 -25.75 33.84
N TRP A 220 -16.21 -24.52 34.25
CA TRP A 220 -15.22 -24.27 35.30
C TRP A 220 -15.95 -24.32 36.64
N ARG A 221 -15.46 -25.18 37.54
CA ARG A 221 -15.79 -25.22 38.97
C ARG A 221 -14.69 -24.50 39.74
#